data_AF-A0A6B3HJJ5-F1
#
_entry.id   AF-A0A6B3HJJ5-F1
#
_cell.length_a   1.000
_cell.length_b   1.000
_cell.length_c   1.000
_cell.angle_alpha   90.00
_cell.angle_beta   90.00
_cell.angle_gamma   90.00
#
_symmetry.space_group_name_H-M   'P 1'
#
loop_
_entity.id
_entity.type
_entity.pdbx_description
1 polymer ?
#
loop_
_entity_poly.entity_id
_entity_poly.type
_entity_poly.pdbx_seq_one_letter_code
_entity_poly.pdbx_strand_id
1 'polypeptide(L)'
;GWYRNIAFVPSYNNDGLSPAELDTAPKEKVAPYGVWWGRWAQTSEQWIAEGASTGGQGAPYDFAVLHVAPEKGSTGKSLEETVGSALPVEFNAPAVPQIASMTAVGYPAAPPFDGQKLFRCQDRPGRLSVRQDEPTMYR
;
A
#
# COMPACT_ATOMS: atom_id res chain seq x y z
N GLY A 1 -11.22 -2.86 -16.58
CA GLY A 1 -10.96 -2.86 -15.13
C GLY A 1 -10.74 -1.44 -14.64
N TRP A 2 -11.07 -1.20 -13.37
CA TRP A 2 -10.80 0.05 -12.64
C TRP A 2 -9.31 0.27 -12.37
N TYR A 3 -8.52 -0.81 -12.35
CA TYR A 3 -7.07 -0.74 -12.26
C TYR A 3 -6.46 -0.57 -13.67
N ARG A 4 -5.63 0.47 -13.84
CA ARG A 4 -4.79 0.67 -15.03
C ARG A 4 -3.48 1.28 -14.58
N ASN A 5 -2.37 0.85 -15.18
CA ASN A 5 -1.05 1.44 -15.00
C ASN A 5 -0.60 1.51 -13.52
N ILE A 6 -0.90 0.47 -12.73
CA ILE A 6 -0.42 0.36 -11.35
C ILE A 6 0.90 -0.42 -11.34
N ALA A 7 1.91 0.16 -10.70
CA ALA A 7 3.17 -0.48 -10.41
C ALA A 7 3.47 -0.44 -8.92
N PHE A 8 4.05 -1.52 -8.41
CA PHE A 8 4.66 -1.60 -7.09
C PHE A 8 6.18 -1.50 -7.26
N VAL A 9 6.81 -0.62 -6.49
CA VAL A 9 8.27 -0.39 -6.56
C VAL A 9 8.85 -0.63 -5.16
N PRO A 10 9.32 -1.86 -4.87
CA PRO A 10 9.90 -2.19 -3.57
C PRO A 10 11.15 -1.34 -3.29
N SER A 11 11.23 -0.78 -2.08
CA SER A 11 12.26 0.17 -1.65
C SER A 11 12.44 1.36 -2.59
N TYR A 12 11.34 1.92 -3.09
CA TYR A 12 11.36 3.14 -3.88
C TYR A 12 12.03 4.31 -3.13
N ASN A 13 12.95 5.00 -3.81
CA ASN A 13 13.72 6.12 -3.27
C ASN A 13 14.29 5.82 -1.87
N ASN A 14 14.93 4.65 -1.73
CA ASN A 14 15.44 4.16 -0.44
C ASN A 14 16.46 5.11 0.21
N ASP A 15 17.20 5.86 -0.60
CA ASP A 15 18.18 6.86 -0.16
C ASP A 15 17.53 8.20 0.24
N GLY A 16 16.21 8.35 0.08
CA GLY A 16 15.48 9.56 0.47
C GLY A 16 15.87 10.80 -0.31
N LEU A 17 16.23 10.63 -1.58
CA LEU A 17 16.64 11.68 -2.50
C LEU A 17 15.55 12.75 -2.63
N SER A 18 15.99 14.00 -2.80
CA SER A 18 15.12 15.12 -3.16
C SER A 18 14.61 14.99 -4.61
N PRO A 19 13.53 15.71 -4.98
CA PRO A 19 13.03 15.71 -6.36
C PRO A 19 14.12 16.03 -7.41
N ALA A 20 14.98 17.03 -7.14
CA ALA A 20 16.04 17.42 -8.06
C ALA A 20 17.12 16.33 -8.24
N GLU A 21 17.39 15.55 -7.19
CA GLU A 21 18.33 14.42 -7.26
C GLU A 21 17.70 13.24 -8.02
N LEU A 22 16.39 13.00 -7.86
CA LEU A 22 15.67 11.93 -8.54
C LEU A 22 15.66 12.11 -10.07
N ASP A 23 15.60 13.34 -10.57
CA ASP A 23 15.59 13.64 -12.01
C ASP A 23 16.81 13.07 -12.77
N THR A 24 17.93 12.90 -12.08
CA THR A 24 19.19 12.42 -12.66
C THR A 24 19.68 11.11 -12.04
N ALA A 25 18.97 10.58 -11.04
CA ALA A 25 19.36 9.35 -10.36
C ALA A 25 19.21 8.14 -11.30
N PRO A 26 20.19 7.23 -11.31
CA PRO A 26 20.07 5.99 -12.06
C PRO A 26 18.92 5.14 -11.50
N LYS A 27 18.26 4.38 -12.38
CA LYS A 27 17.09 3.57 -12.02
C LYS A 27 17.36 2.63 -10.85
N GLU A 28 18.55 2.07 -10.78
CA GLU A 28 18.96 1.11 -9.75
C GLU A 28 19.05 1.77 -8.36
N LYS A 29 19.20 3.09 -8.30
CA LYS A 29 19.10 3.83 -7.03
C LYS A 29 17.66 4.16 -6.66
N VAL A 30 16.83 4.49 -7.65
CA VAL A 30 15.42 4.86 -7.42
C VAL A 30 14.55 3.64 -7.13
N ALA A 31 14.83 2.52 -7.80
CA ALA A 31 14.07 1.27 -7.74
C ALA A 31 15.04 0.08 -7.66
N PRO A 32 15.75 -0.11 -6.53
CA PRO A 32 16.81 -1.11 -6.39
C PRO A 32 16.34 -2.55 -6.60
N TYR A 33 15.06 -2.82 -6.38
CA TYR A 33 14.43 -4.13 -6.58
C TYR A 33 13.52 -4.16 -7.82
N GLY A 34 13.69 -3.20 -8.73
CA GLY A 34 12.95 -3.09 -9.98
C GLY A 34 11.50 -2.59 -9.83
N VAL A 35 10.81 -2.51 -10.96
CA VAL A 35 9.41 -2.08 -11.06
C VAL A 35 8.53 -3.30 -11.34
N TRP A 36 7.43 -3.43 -10.58
CA TRP A 36 6.53 -4.59 -10.63
C TRP A 36 5.13 -4.17 -11.07
N TRP A 37 4.73 -4.54 -12.28
CA TRP A 37 3.46 -4.15 -12.89
C TRP A 37 2.31 -5.05 -12.45
N GLY A 38 1.17 -4.44 -12.11
CA GLY A 38 -0.07 -5.16 -11.82
C GLY A 38 -0.57 -5.96 -13.03
N ARG A 39 -0.77 -7.27 -12.85
CA ARG A 39 -1.33 -8.20 -13.84
C ARG A 39 -2.83 -8.32 -13.68
N TRP A 40 -3.27 -8.47 -12.44
CA TRP A 40 -4.67 -8.46 -12.07
C TRP A 40 -4.84 -7.85 -10.68
N ALA A 41 -6.05 -7.37 -10.41
CA ALA A 41 -6.44 -6.87 -9.11
C ALA A 41 -7.80 -7.46 -8.72
N GLN A 42 -7.98 -7.73 -7.44
CA GLN A 42 -9.24 -8.17 -6.86
C GLN A 42 -9.55 -7.37 -5.60
N THR A 43 -10.82 -7.09 -5.37
CA THR A 43 -11.34 -6.39 -4.19
C THR A 43 -12.64 -7.07 -3.76
N SER A 44 -13.26 -6.58 -2.70
CA SER A 44 -14.53 -7.07 -2.20
C SER A 44 -15.71 -6.63 -3.07
N GLU A 45 -16.79 -7.43 -3.09
CA GLU A 45 -18.03 -7.05 -3.78
C GLU A 45 -18.69 -5.84 -3.09
N GLN A 46 -18.53 -5.71 -1.78
CA GLN A 46 -19.02 -4.57 -1.00
C GLN A 46 -18.36 -3.27 -1.43
N TRP A 47 -17.05 -3.26 -1.67
CA TRP A 47 -16.36 -2.09 -2.18
C TRP A 47 -16.80 -1.73 -3.61
N ILE A 48 -17.02 -2.75 -4.45
CA ILE A 48 -17.54 -2.54 -5.81
C ILE A 48 -18.95 -1.93 -5.77
N ALA A 49 -19.80 -2.37 -4.83
CA ALA A 49 -21.18 -1.93 -4.73
C ALA A 49 -21.35 -0.56 -4.05
N GLU A 50 -20.58 -0.28 -2.99
CA GLU A 50 -20.82 0.86 -2.08
C GLU A 50 -19.65 1.83 -1.96
N GLY A 51 -18.49 1.51 -2.53
CA GLY A 51 -17.28 2.32 -2.37
C GLY A 51 -17.43 3.74 -2.90
N ALA A 52 -17.02 4.71 -2.09
CA ALA A 52 -17.03 6.13 -2.46
C ALA A 52 -15.69 6.79 -2.14
N SER A 53 -15.29 7.79 -2.94
CA SER A 53 -14.05 8.54 -2.71
C SER A 53 -14.10 9.46 -1.49
N THR A 54 -15.29 9.72 -0.93
CA THR A 54 -15.52 10.52 0.28
C THR A 54 -16.72 9.97 1.06
N GLY A 55 -16.86 10.34 2.34
CA GLY A 55 -18.06 10.04 3.13
C GLY A 55 -18.14 8.64 3.75
N GLY A 56 -17.10 7.81 3.64
CA GLY A 56 -16.92 6.56 4.40
C GLY A 56 -17.75 5.36 3.93
N GLN A 57 -18.50 5.48 2.82
CA GLN A 57 -19.27 4.37 2.27
C GLN A 57 -18.32 3.27 1.76
N GLY A 58 -18.59 2.02 2.14
CA GLY A 58 -17.74 0.88 1.81
C GLY A 58 -16.39 0.84 2.52
N ALA A 59 -16.05 1.83 3.37
CA ALA A 59 -14.72 1.95 3.99
C ALA A 59 -14.23 0.69 4.75
N PRO A 60 -15.09 -0.08 5.47
CA PRO A 60 -14.65 -1.33 6.09
C PRO A 60 -14.14 -2.39 5.11
N TYR A 61 -14.43 -2.21 3.82
CA TYR A 61 -14.09 -3.11 2.73
C TYR A 61 -13.15 -2.47 1.69
N ASP A 62 -12.59 -1.29 1.99
CA ASP A 62 -11.66 -0.54 1.14
C ASP A 62 -10.27 -1.18 1.14
N PHE A 63 -10.14 -2.29 0.42
CA PHE A 63 -8.87 -2.95 0.17
C PHE A 63 -8.88 -3.61 -1.20
N ALA A 64 -7.70 -3.83 -1.76
CA ALA A 64 -7.53 -4.66 -2.94
C ALA A 64 -6.22 -5.46 -2.85
N VAL A 65 -6.21 -6.62 -3.49
CA VAL A 65 -5.01 -7.44 -3.67
C VAL A 65 -4.61 -7.36 -5.14
N LEU A 66 -3.34 -7.03 -5.37
CA LEU A 66 -2.76 -6.95 -6.70
C LEU A 66 -1.73 -8.06 -6.88
N HIS A 67 -1.87 -8.83 -7.95
CA HIS A 67 -0.83 -9.74 -8.37
C HIS A 67 0.07 -9.04 -9.37
N VAL A 68 1.36 -8.98 -9.07
CA VAL A 68 2.34 -8.21 -9.84
C VAL A 68 3.33 -9.12 -10.57
N ALA A 69 3.96 -8.59 -11.61
CA ALA A 69 5.06 -9.23 -12.31
C ALA A 69 6.18 -8.21 -12.56
N PRO A 70 7.45 -8.62 -12.54
CA PRO A 70 8.54 -7.69 -12.79
C PRO A 70 8.52 -7.24 -14.26
N GLU A 71 9.22 -6.14 -14.56
CA GLU A 71 9.47 -5.74 -15.95
C GLU A 71 10.12 -6.86 -16.78
N LYS A 72 9.89 -6.81 -18.09
CA LYS A 72 10.48 -7.77 -19.04
C LYS A 72 12.00 -7.76 -18.92
N GLY A 73 12.62 -8.95 -18.95
CA GLY A 73 14.05 -9.12 -18.83
C GLY A 73 14.55 -9.37 -17.40
N SER A 74 13.66 -9.38 -16.41
CA SER A 74 14.00 -9.80 -15.05
C SER A 74 14.32 -11.30 -14.93
N THR A 75 14.96 -11.67 -13.82
CA THR A 75 15.53 -13.00 -13.53
C THR A 75 14.52 -14.14 -13.41
N GLY A 76 13.22 -13.88 -13.54
CA GLY A 76 12.14 -14.85 -13.35
C GLY A 76 11.75 -15.11 -11.89
N LYS A 77 12.48 -14.52 -10.93
CA LYS A 77 12.14 -14.58 -9.51
C LYS A 77 10.80 -13.91 -9.23
N SER A 78 10.08 -14.42 -8.24
CA SER A 78 8.93 -13.76 -7.63
C SER A 78 9.34 -12.50 -6.85
N LEU A 79 8.36 -11.68 -6.48
CA LEU A 79 8.60 -10.49 -5.67
C LEU A 79 9.24 -10.84 -4.34
N GLU A 80 8.68 -11.82 -3.63
CA GLU A 80 9.18 -12.30 -2.34
C GLU A 80 10.61 -12.82 -2.43
N GLU A 81 10.94 -13.63 -3.44
CA GLU A 81 12.32 -14.10 -3.67
C GLU A 81 13.30 -12.96 -4.02
N THR A 82 12.79 -11.86 -4.57
CA THR A 82 13.61 -10.68 -4.92
C THR A 82 13.89 -9.81 -3.70
N VAL A 83 12.88 -9.57 -2.85
CA VAL A 83 13.02 -8.73 -1.64
C VAL A 83 13.45 -9.53 -0.40
N GLY A 84 13.42 -10.86 -0.47
CA GLY A 84 13.86 -11.77 0.58
C GLY A 84 12.87 -12.00 1.73
N SER A 85 11.67 -11.41 1.69
CA SER A 85 10.63 -11.61 2.70
C SER A 85 9.25 -11.15 2.22
N ALA A 86 8.20 -11.58 2.92
CA ALA A 86 6.86 -11.05 2.81
C ALA A 86 6.32 -10.73 4.21
N LEU A 87 5.43 -9.73 4.29
CA LEU A 87 4.74 -9.42 5.54
C LEU A 87 3.59 -10.43 5.76
N PRO A 88 3.39 -10.92 6.99
CA PRO A 88 2.22 -11.72 7.30
C PRO A 88 0.95 -10.87 7.16
N VAL A 89 -0.12 -11.49 6.69
CA VAL A 89 -1.46 -10.88 6.62
C VAL A 89 -2.35 -11.60 7.62
N GLU A 90 -2.96 -10.83 8.51
CA GLU A 90 -3.85 -11.35 9.56
C GLU A 90 -5.31 -11.02 9.23
N PHE A 91 -6.15 -12.04 9.19
CA PHE A 91 -7.60 -11.90 9.14
C PHE A 91 -8.18 -12.19 10.53
N ASN A 92 -9.25 -11.49 10.91
CA ASN A 92 -9.76 -11.51 12.29
C ASN A 92 -8.71 -11.05 13.32
N ALA A 93 -7.97 -10.01 12.97
CA ALA A 93 -6.97 -9.40 13.84
C ALA A 93 -7.59 -8.94 15.18
N PRO A 94 -6.78 -8.79 16.24
CA PRO A 94 -7.25 -8.44 17.57
C PRO A 94 -8.15 -7.21 17.60
N ALA A 95 -9.08 -7.18 18.56
CA ALA A 95 -9.91 -6.01 18.79
C ALA A 95 -9.05 -4.83 19.26
N VAL A 96 -9.45 -3.59 18.93
CA VAL A 96 -8.74 -2.35 19.27
C VAL A 96 -8.15 -2.31 20.70
N PRO A 97 -8.88 -2.70 21.78
CA PRO A 97 -8.34 -2.64 23.14
C PRO A 97 -7.11 -3.55 23.37
N GLN A 98 -6.95 -4.59 22.55
CA GLN A 98 -5.87 -5.58 22.62
C GLN A 98 -4.64 -5.16 21.79
N ILE A 99 -4.75 -4.10 20.98
CA ILE A 99 -3.64 -3.59 20.16
C ILE A 99 -2.94 -2.47 20.92
N ALA A 100 -1.69 -2.73 21.33
CA ALA A 100 -0.88 -1.75 22.05
C ALA A 100 -0.36 -0.62 21.14
N SER A 101 -0.03 -0.95 19.89
CA SER A 101 0.47 0.00 18.89
C SER A 101 0.22 -0.51 17.48
N MET A 102 0.00 0.41 16.55
CA MET A 102 -0.17 0.17 15.13
C MET A 102 0.68 1.17 14.34
N THR A 103 1.34 0.71 13.28
CA THR A 103 2.17 1.55 12.41
C THR A 103 1.58 1.57 11.01
N ALA A 104 1.22 2.75 10.51
CA ALA A 104 0.88 2.98 9.11
C ALA A 104 2.11 3.52 8.37
N VAL A 105 2.38 2.99 7.18
CA VAL A 105 3.50 3.39 6.32
C VAL A 105 2.99 3.78 4.94
N GLY A 106 3.59 4.80 4.34
CA GLY A 106 3.18 5.24 3.01
C GLY A 106 3.99 6.40 2.45
N TYR A 107 3.67 6.76 1.21
CA TYR A 107 4.25 7.89 0.48
C TYR A 107 3.18 8.98 0.31
N PRO A 108 2.93 9.83 1.32
CA PRO A 108 1.96 10.91 1.22
C PRO A 108 2.34 11.85 0.07
N ALA A 109 1.38 12.16 -0.80
CA ALA A 109 1.62 12.94 -2.03
C ALA A 109 0.97 14.34 -2.02
N ALA A 110 0.20 14.67 -0.98
CA ALA A 110 -0.39 16.00 -0.81
C ALA A 110 0.53 16.89 0.04
N PRO A 111 0.55 18.23 -0.19
CA PRO A 111 1.32 19.16 0.62
C PRO A 111 1.11 18.97 2.14
N PRO A 112 2.16 19.07 2.97
CA PRO A 112 3.53 19.50 2.64
C PRO A 112 4.42 18.38 2.06
N PHE A 113 3.87 17.22 1.71
CA PHE A 113 4.59 16.10 1.13
C PHE A 113 4.52 16.09 -0.41
N ASP A 114 5.40 15.31 -1.04
CA ASP A 114 5.60 15.24 -2.50
C ASP A 114 5.51 13.81 -3.08
N GLY A 115 5.19 12.83 -2.24
CA GLY A 115 5.09 11.42 -2.63
C GLY A 115 6.43 10.73 -2.89
N GLN A 116 7.57 11.40 -2.69
CA GLN A 116 8.87 10.86 -3.06
C GLN A 116 9.54 10.10 -1.91
N LYS A 117 9.09 10.28 -0.67
CA LYS A 117 9.70 9.67 0.53
C LYS A 117 8.71 8.84 1.32
N LEU A 118 9.22 7.76 1.92
CA LEU A 118 8.44 6.93 2.84
C LEU A 118 8.31 7.64 4.19
N PHE A 119 7.09 7.74 4.68
CA PHE A 119 6.77 8.18 6.03
C PHE A 119 6.10 7.07 6.82
N ARG A 120 6.17 7.18 8.14
CA ARG A 120 5.53 6.27 9.09
C ARG A 120 4.84 7.06 10.19
N CYS A 121 3.64 6.61 10.55
CA CYS A 121 2.90 7.07 11.72
C CYS A 121 2.71 5.87 12.64
N GLN A 122 3.08 6.01 13.91
CA GLN A 122 2.89 4.96 14.91
C GLN A 122 2.08 5.54 16.07
N ASP A 123 0.98 4.88 16.42
CA ASP A 123 0.11 5.29 17.52
C ASP A 123 -0.64 4.07 18.09
N ARG A 124 -1.47 4.27 19.12
CA ARG A 124 -2.45 3.30 19.59
C ARG A 124 -3.75 3.48 18.80
N PRO A 125 -4.28 2.43 18.16
CA PRO A 125 -5.48 2.59 17.34
C PRO A 125 -6.71 2.92 18.20
N GLY A 126 -7.61 3.71 17.63
CA GLY A 126 -8.98 3.90 18.07
C GLY A 126 -9.95 2.98 17.32
N ARG A 127 -11.20 2.93 17.82
CA ARG A 127 -12.30 2.20 17.19
C ARG A 127 -13.13 3.14 16.29
N LEU A 128 -13.44 2.70 15.07
CA LEU A 128 -14.38 3.39 14.17
C LEU A 128 -15.40 2.40 13.57
N SER A 129 -16.67 2.76 13.58
CA SER A 129 -17.73 2.06 12.84
C SER A 129 -18.57 3.11 12.11
N VAL A 130 -18.79 2.93 10.81
CA VAL A 130 -19.57 3.86 10.00
C VAL A 130 -21.06 3.56 10.15
N ARG A 131 -21.46 2.29 10.06
CA ARG A 131 -22.80 1.79 10.43
C ARG A 131 -22.72 0.74 11.54
N GLN A 132 -23.84 0.48 12.22
CA GLN A 132 -23.90 -0.47 13.34
C GLN A 132 -23.73 -1.93 12.90
N ASP A 133 -24.17 -2.25 11.68
CA ASP A 133 -24.15 -3.57 11.06
C ASP A 133 -22.89 -3.84 10.24
N GLU A 134 -21.95 -2.89 10.19
CA GLU A 134 -20.70 -3.00 9.46
C GLU A 134 -19.52 -3.40 10.35
N PRO A 135 -18.46 -4.01 9.75
CA PRO A 135 -17.23 -4.29 10.46
C PRO A 135 -16.62 -3.05 11.09
N THR A 136 -15.96 -3.26 12.23
CA THR A 136 -15.22 -2.21 12.92
C THR A 136 -13.86 -1.99 12.26
N MET A 137 -13.48 -0.73 12.05
CA MET A 137 -12.17 -0.31 11.54
C MET A 137 -11.28 0.24 12.67
N TYR A 138 -9.97 0.26 12.40
CA TYR A 138 -8.96 0.95 13.19
C TYR A 138 -8.83 2.40 12.69
N ARG A 139 -8.63 3.36 13.59
CA ARG A 139 -8.31 4.76 13.25
C ARG A 139 -7.14 5.30 14.06
#